data_AF-A0A3D3RGK4-F1
#
_entry.id   AF-A0A3D3RGK4-F1
#
_cell.length_a   1.000
_cell.length_b   1.000
_cell.length_c   1.000
_cell.angle_alpha   90.00
_cell.angle_beta   90.00
_cell.angle_gamma   90.00
#
_symmetry.space_group_name_H-M   'P 1'
#
loop_
_entity.id
_entity.type
_entity.pdbx_description
1 polymer ?
#
loop_
_entity_poly.entity_id
_entity_poly.type
_entity_poly.pdbx_seq_one_letter_code
_entity_poly.pdbx_strand_id
1 'polypeptide(L)'
;MGKIEKLKQFLKDFRILYVLLGIKVLLFYRLVDFDGVDYIVSVLTFAFLAILVENMRSWKNEKRASILFGIFYTFISVIMLADSMYYSYFIQYTSVNQLFQIGNLLDTAGAIDLNGVVSTAGILLLLWDIPLAIYYFKKSIKQAKIVEKKRRKKERKFHWFCAMPTLLGISAISALVILVWNPLNDDGVRSINHLEFVTYHTSDIVKFTAGELERSSVNKNHIQQEIAELVPKATGTKYRGIAKGKNLILIQLESFQNFPIGKT
;
A
#
# COMPACT_ATOMS: atom_id res chain seq x y z
N MET A 1 -22.74 18.14 33.04
CA MET A 1 -21.96 18.64 31.88
C MET A 1 -22.83 19.46 30.95
N GLY A 2 -22.48 20.73 30.76
CA GLY A 2 -23.23 21.72 29.98
C GLY A 2 -23.16 21.52 28.46
N LYS A 3 -24.03 22.23 27.71
CA LYS A 3 -24.12 22.17 26.23
C LYS A 3 -22.78 22.47 25.53
N ILE A 4 -22.06 23.47 26.02
CA ILE A 4 -20.76 23.92 25.48
C ILE A 4 -19.68 22.86 25.74
N GLU A 5 -19.77 22.17 26.86
CA GLU A 5 -18.77 21.19 27.32
C GLU A 5 -18.77 19.94 26.46
N LYS A 6 -19.94 19.45 26.05
CA LYS A 6 -20.05 18.30 25.12
C LYS A 6 -19.55 18.63 23.71
N LEU A 7 -19.75 19.87 23.24
CA LEU A 7 -19.23 20.31 21.94
C LEU A 7 -17.71 20.49 21.97
N LYS A 8 -17.17 21.08 23.04
CA LYS A 8 -15.71 21.17 23.26
C LYS A 8 -15.07 19.79 23.33
N GLN A 9 -15.71 18.83 24.02
CA GLN A 9 -15.22 17.46 24.11
C GLN A 9 -15.21 16.76 22.74
N PHE A 10 -16.26 16.96 21.93
CA PHE A 10 -16.31 16.43 20.56
C PHE A 10 -15.19 16.97 19.68
N LEU A 11 -14.97 18.28 19.69
CA LEU A 11 -13.89 18.91 18.94
C LEU A 11 -12.51 18.42 19.42
N LYS A 12 -12.36 18.14 20.71
CA LYS A 12 -11.13 17.57 21.28
C LYS A 12 -10.88 16.14 20.81
N ASP A 13 -11.87 15.26 20.94
CA ASP A 13 -11.74 13.85 20.52
C ASP A 13 -11.54 13.74 19.00
N PHE A 14 -12.21 14.61 18.24
CA PHE A 14 -12.03 14.74 16.79
C PHE A 14 -10.58 15.08 16.45
N ARG A 15 -10.03 16.14 17.04
CA ARG A 15 -8.65 16.58 16.77
C ARG A 15 -7.63 15.50 17.12
N ILE A 16 -7.82 14.77 18.22
CA ILE A 16 -6.87 13.73 18.65
C ILE A 16 -6.74 12.62 17.61
N LEU A 17 -7.85 12.17 16.99
CA LEU A 17 -7.81 11.13 15.96
C LEU A 17 -6.94 11.53 14.76
N TYR A 18 -7.09 12.75 14.24
CA TYR A 18 -6.30 13.23 13.11
C TYR A 18 -4.85 13.51 13.49
N VAL A 19 -4.59 13.91 14.74
CA VAL A 19 -3.22 14.04 15.25
C VAL A 19 -2.54 12.68 15.27
N LEU A 20 -3.22 11.63 15.73
CA LEU A 20 -2.67 10.25 15.70
C LEU A 20 -2.40 9.80 14.27
N LEU A 21 -3.36 10.00 13.35
CA LEU A 21 -3.17 9.67 11.94
C LEU A 21 -2.00 10.45 11.31
N GLY A 22 -1.87 11.75 11.60
CA GLY A 22 -0.78 12.58 11.09
C GLY A 22 0.59 12.14 11.62
N ILE A 23 0.69 11.87 12.93
CA ILE A 23 1.91 11.32 13.54
C ILE A 23 2.28 9.99 12.89
N LYS A 24 1.31 9.10 12.66
CA LYS A 24 1.54 7.82 11.98
C LYS A 24 2.12 7.99 10.59
N VAL A 25 1.50 8.84 9.76
CA VAL A 25 1.96 9.06 8.38
C VAL A 25 3.37 9.66 8.36
N LEU A 26 3.65 10.64 9.24
CA LEU A 26 4.99 11.21 9.35
C LEU A 26 6.03 10.20 9.85
N LEU A 27 5.65 9.35 10.82
CA LEU A 27 6.52 8.28 11.31
C LEU A 27 6.81 7.25 10.21
N PHE A 28 5.81 6.89 9.41
CA PHE A 28 5.97 6.00 8.27
C PHE A 28 6.97 6.57 7.25
N TYR A 29 6.75 7.78 6.74
CA TYR A 29 7.66 8.35 5.73
C TYR A 29 9.07 8.61 6.29
N ARG A 30 9.20 8.93 7.58
CA ARG A 30 10.50 9.02 8.24
C ARG A 30 11.25 7.68 8.29
N LEU A 31 10.54 6.57 8.42
CA LEU A 31 11.15 5.23 8.41
C LEU A 31 11.54 4.76 7.01
N VAL A 32 10.91 5.32 5.98
CA VAL A 32 11.15 5.01 4.57
C VAL A 32 12.25 5.91 3.96
N ASP A 33 12.85 6.80 4.75
CA ASP A 33 14.07 7.60 4.41
C ASP A 33 14.08 8.22 2.99
N PHE A 34 13.00 8.92 2.64
CA PHE A 34 12.92 9.63 1.36
C PHE A 34 13.55 11.02 1.47
N ASP A 35 14.76 11.21 0.94
CA ASP A 35 15.39 12.55 0.92
C ASP A 35 14.53 13.59 0.16
N GLY A 36 13.94 14.55 0.89
CA GLY A 36 13.51 15.87 0.38
C GLY A 36 12.10 16.00 -0.22
N VAL A 37 11.42 14.89 -0.56
CA VAL A 37 10.05 14.89 -1.13
C VAL A 37 8.96 14.64 -0.04
N ASP A 38 9.40 14.43 1.21
CA ASP A 38 8.63 13.88 2.34
C ASP A 38 7.31 14.57 2.66
N TYR A 39 7.29 15.90 2.72
CA TYR A 39 6.16 16.60 3.32
C TYR A 39 4.93 16.62 2.41
N ILE A 40 5.12 16.80 1.11
CA ILE A 40 4.00 16.86 0.16
C ILE A 40 3.34 15.49 0.07
N VAL A 41 4.15 14.43 -0.04
CA VAL A 41 3.69 13.04 -0.14
C VAL A 41 3.00 12.62 1.17
N SER A 42 3.56 12.97 2.33
CA SER A 42 2.91 12.78 3.63
C SER A 42 1.54 13.46 3.72
N VAL A 43 1.43 14.71 3.22
CA VAL A 43 0.17 15.44 3.22
C VAL A 43 -0.86 14.77 2.30
N LEU A 44 -0.45 14.26 1.13
CA LEU A 44 -1.33 13.53 0.22
C LEU A 44 -1.87 12.24 0.86
N THR A 45 -0.99 11.41 1.43
CA THR A 45 -1.38 10.18 2.14
C THR A 45 -2.31 10.51 3.31
N PHE A 46 -1.96 11.53 4.12
CA PHE A 46 -2.79 11.97 5.24
C PHE A 46 -4.18 12.42 4.77
N ALA A 47 -4.26 13.26 3.74
CA ALA A 47 -5.52 13.76 3.21
C ALA A 47 -6.40 12.63 2.70
N PHE A 48 -5.84 11.68 1.96
CA PHE A 48 -6.57 10.54 1.43
C PHE A 48 -7.12 9.65 2.56
N LEU A 49 -6.27 9.26 3.52
CA LEU A 49 -6.68 8.46 4.67
C LEU A 49 -7.72 9.20 5.53
N ALA A 50 -7.55 10.51 5.73
CA ALA A 50 -8.51 11.35 6.47
C ALA A 50 -9.90 11.36 5.81
N ILE A 51 -9.96 11.44 4.47
CA ILE A 51 -11.21 11.37 3.71
C ILE A 51 -11.86 9.99 3.87
N LEU A 52 -11.09 8.90 3.82
CA LEU A 52 -11.64 7.55 4.04
C LEU A 52 -12.20 7.38 5.45
N VAL A 53 -11.49 7.86 6.46
CA VAL A 53 -11.95 7.85 7.86
C VAL A 53 -13.26 8.63 8.02
N GLU A 54 -13.38 9.78 7.35
CA GLU A 54 -14.62 10.57 7.33
C GLU A 54 -15.79 9.83 6.66
N ASN A 55 -15.53 9.14 5.55
CA ASN A 55 -16.51 8.32 4.87
C ASN A 55 -17.02 7.19 5.78
N MET A 56 -16.13 6.49 6.48
CA MET A 56 -16.51 5.44 7.44
C MET A 56 -17.31 6.00 8.62
N ARG A 57 -16.98 7.21 9.08
CA ARG A 57 -17.70 7.88 10.17
C ARG A 57 -19.13 8.25 9.79
N SER A 58 -19.38 8.57 8.51
CA SER A 58 -20.71 8.94 7.99
C SER A 58 -21.71 7.77 7.99
N TRP A 59 -21.26 6.53 8.22
CA TRP A 59 -22.14 5.37 8.19
C TRP A 59 -23.18 5.34 9.32
N LYS A 60 -24.40 4.93 8.95
CA LYS A 60 -25.56 4.91 9.86
C LYS A 60 -25.36 3.97 11.05
N ASN A 61 -24.69 2.83 10.86
CA ASN A 61 -24.49 1.84 11.91
C ASN A 61 -23.13 2.04 12.62
N GLU A 62 -23.18 2.46 13.89
CA GLU A 62 -21.97 2.75 14.69
C GLU A 62 -21.08 1.52 14.89
N LYS A 63 -21.69 0.35 15.14
CA LYS A 63 -20.93 -0.88 15.36
C LYS A 63 -20.18 -1.28 14.09
N ARG A 64 -20.87 -1.26 12.94
CA ARG A 64 -20.26 -1.56 11.63
C ARG A 64 -19.16 -0.56 11.27
N ALA A 65 -19.41 0.74 11.44
CA ALA A 65 -18.42 1.78 11.19
C ALA A 65 -17.17 1.59 12.05
N SER A 66 -17.32 1.30 13.34
CA SER A 66 -16.20 1.09 14.25
C SER A 66 -15.39 -0.18 13.92
N ILE A 67 -16.07 -1.26 13.52
CA ILE A 67 -15.42 -2.51 13.12
C ILE A 67 -14.63 -2.30 11.82
N LEU A 68 -15.23 -1.68 10.81
CA LEU A 68 -14.55 -1.41 9.55
C LEU A 68 -13.38 -0.46 9.70
N PHE A 69 -13.54 0.60 10.50
CA PHE A 69 -12.41 1.47 10.83
C PHE A 69 -11.29 0.69 11.52
N GLY A 70 -11.63 -0.19 12.47
CA GLY A 70 -10.63 -1.03 13.15
C GLY A 70 -9.88 -1.96 12.19
N ILE A 71 -10.60 -2.64 11.29
CA ILE A 71 -10.00 -3.50 10.25
C ILE A 71 -9.12 -2.66 9.32
N PHE A 72 -9.66 -1.58 8.77
CA PHE A 72 -8.96 -0.68 7.86
C PHE A 72 -7.69 -0.09 8.48
N TYR A 73 -7.80 0.50 9.67
CA TYR A 73 -6.68 1.15 10.34
C TYR A 73 -5.58 0.14 10.70
N THR A 74 -5.97 -1.04 11.19
CA THR A 74 -5.01 -2.12 11.48
C THR A 74 -4.32 -2.60 10.20
N PHE A 75 -5.09 -2.82 9.13
CA PHE A 75 -4.57 -3.27 7.84
C PHE A 75 -3.56 -2.29 7.25
N ILE A 76 -3.89 -0.99 7.20
CA ILE A 76 -2.97 0.06 6.75
C ILE A 76 -1.70 0.08 7.62
N SER A 77 -1.85 -0.07 8.94
CA SER A 77 -0.70 -0.08 9.85
C SER A 77 0.24 -1.26 9.63
N VAL A 78 -0.32 -2.44 9.30
CA VAL A 78 0.46 -3.64 8.98
C VAL A 78 1.16 -3.51 7.63
N ILE A 79 0.51 -2.93 6.62
CA ILE A 79 1.17 -2.65 5.33
C ILE A 79 2.29 -1.64 5.52
N MET A 80 2.05 -0.53 6.23
CA MET A 80 3.10 0.45 6.53
C MET A 80 4.28 -0.19 7.27
N LEU A 81 4.01 -1.10 8.21
CA LEU A 81 5.04 -1.86 8.90
C LEU A 81 5.86 -2.72 7.92
N ALA A 82 5.17 -3.49 7.08
CA ALA A 82 5.80 -4.37 6.09
C ALA A 82 6.63 -3.58 5.08
N ASP A 83 6.12 -2.44 4.61
CA ASP A 83 6.83 -1.53 3.72
C ASP A 83 8.07 -0.95 4.39
N SER A 84 7.97 -0.44 5.63
CA SER A 84 9.15 0.07 6.34
C SER A 84 10.22 -1.01 6.55
N MET A 85 9.81 -2.24 6.86
CA MET A 85 10.74 -3.37 6.96
C MET A 85 11.38 -3.68 5.61
N TYR A 86 10.60 -3.83 4.56
CA TYR A 86 11.10 -4.21 3.23
C TYR A 86 11.97 -3.13 2.60
N TYR A 87 11.56 -1.87 2.75
CA TYR A 87 12.29 -0.72 2.23
C TYR A 87 13.69 -0.62 2.84
N SER A 88 13.86 -0.97 4.11
CA SER A 88 15.19 -0.97 4.76
C SER A 88 16.21 -1.90 4.12
N TYR A 89 15.76 -2.93 3.38
CA TYR A 89 16.63 -3.89 2.67
C TYR A 89 16.69 -3.63 1.16
N PHE A 90 15.56 -3.27 0.56
CA PHE A 90 15.41 -3.25 -0.90
C PHE A 90 15.15 -1.86 -1.49
N ILE A 91 15.05 -0.81 -0.67
CA ILE A 91 14.82 0.59 -1.09
C ILE A 91 13.61 0.70 -2.02
N GLN A 92 12.56 -0.06 -1.73
CA GLN A 92 11.30 -0.07 -2.45
C GLN A 92 10.18 -0.56 -1.54
N TYR A 93 8.93 -0.18 -1.84
CA TYR A 93 7.76 -0.72 -1.14
C TYR A 93 7.50 -2.19 -1.52
N THR A 94 6.68 -2.85 -0.70
CA THR A 94 6.25 -4.22 -0.95
C THR A 94 5.23 -4.28 -2.08
N SER A 95 5.47 -5.12 -3.10
CA SER A 95 4.50 -5.36 -4.16
C SER A 95 3.72 -6.66 -3.96
N VAL A 96 2.49 -6.71 -4.47
CA VAL A 96 1.62 -7.89 -4.51
C VAL A 96 2.31 -9.06 -5.20
N ASN A 97 2.99 -8.82 -6.32
CA ASN A 97 3.76 -9.86 -7.02
C ASN A 97 4.84 -10.48 -6.12
N GLN A 98 5.52 -9.67 -5.31
CA GLN A 98 6.54 -10.15 -4.38
C GLN A 98 5.90 -10.95 -3.25
N LEU A 99 4.76 -10.52 -2.70
CA LEU A 99 4.05 -11.28 -1.66
C LEU A 99 3.73 -12.71 -2.10
N PHE A 100 3.31 -12.93 -3.35
CA PHE A 100 3.09 -14.27 -3.91
C PHE A 100 4.38 -15.06 -4.17
N GLN A 101 5.52 -14.37 -4.33
CA GLN A 101 6.83 -14.98 -4.55
C GLN A 101 7.64 -15.17 -3.27
N ILE A 102 7.15 -14.70 -2.11
CA ILE A 102 7.83 -14.87 -0.81
C ILE A 102 8.12 -16.34 -0.52
N GLY A 103 7.23 -17.27 -0.88
CA GLY A 103 7.48 -18.71 -0.70
C GLY A 103 8.74 -19.19 -1.43
N ASN A 104 8.90 -18.77 -2.69
CA ASN A 104 10.06 -19.14 -3.51
C ASN A 104 11.35 -18.44 -3.05
N LEU A 105 11.23 -17.22 -2.50
CA LEU A 105 12.35 -16.47 -1.94
C LEU A 105 12.84 -17.07 -0.62
N LEU A 106 11.95 -17.61 0.22
CA LEU A 106 12.31 -18.28 1.46
C LEU A 106 13.03 -19.62 1.23
N ASP A 107 12.70 -20.30 0.14
CA ASP A 107 13.35 -21.56 -0.24
C ASP A 107 14.78 -21.36 -0.79
N THR A 108 15.10 -20.18 -1.33
CA THR A 108 16.42 -19.85 -1.88
C THR A 108 17.26 -18.94 -0.97
N ALA A 109 16.63 -18.10 -0.16
CA ALA A 109 17.31 -17.24 0.80
C ALA A 109 17.58 -18.03 2.09
N GLY A 110 18.76 -18.65 2.16
CA GLY A 110 19.30 -19.18 3.40
C GLY A 110 19.24 -18.10 4.49
N ALA A 111 18.34 -18.32 5.46
CA ALA A 111 18.14 -17.52 6.67
C ALA A 111 18.23 -15.99 6.43
N ILE A 112 17.17 -15.39 5.88
CA ILE A 112 16.90 -13.98 6.14
C ILE A 112 16.94 -13.82 7.66
N ASP A 113 17.91 -13.06 8.18
CA ASP A 113 18.04 -12.81 9.61
C ASP A 113 16.90 -11.90 10.05
N LEU A 114 15.71 -12.50 10.25
CA LEU A 114 14.48 -11.84 10.66
C LEU A 114 14.66 -11.07 11.97
N ASN A 115 15.67 -11.42 12.77
CA ASN A 115 16.01 -10.73 14.01
C ASN A 115 16.64 -9.35 13.77
N GLY A 116 17.36 -9.15 12.66
CA GLY A 116 17.87 -7.84 12.24
C GLY A 116 16.78 -6.93 11.66
N VAL A 117 15.84 -7.51 10.90
CA VAL A 117 14.70 -6.82 10.24
C VAL A 117 13.70 -6.23 11.24
N VAL A 118 13.48 -6.92 12.37
CA VAL A 118 12.53 -6.50 13.43
C VAL A 118 13.21 -5.60 14.49
N SER A 119 14.54 -5.43 14.45
CA SER A 119 15.31 -4.85 15.57
C SER A 119 15.08 -3.36 15.81
N THR A 120 14.54 -2.61 14.84
CA THR A 120 14.27 -1.19 15.05
C THR A 120 12.95 -1.04 15.79
N ALA A 121 13.02 -0.86 17.11
CA ALA A 121 11.86 -0.49 17.94
C ALA A 121 11.01 0.64 17.31
N GLY A 122 11.62 1.50 16.48
CA GLY A 122 10.96 2.52 15.67
C GLY A 122 9.93 2.00 14.66
N ILE A 123 10.11 0.83 14.06
CA ILE A 123 9.18 0.25 13.08
C ILE A 123 7.92 -0.26 13.79
N LEU A 124 8.07 -0.90 14.96
CA LEU A 124 6.92 -1.34 15.78
C LEU A 124 6.06 -0.18 16.31
N LEU A 125 6.60 1.05 16.35
CA LEU A 125 5.83 2.28 16.62
C LEU A 125 4.81 2.61 15.51
N LEU A 126 4.67 1.82 14.44
CA LEU A 126 3.54 1.94 13.52
C LEU A 126 2.26 1.28 14.05
N LEU A 127 2.36 0.43 15.08
CA LEU A 127 1.22 -0.35 15.61
C LEU A 127 0.66 0.17 16.94
N TRP A 128 1.42 0.97 17.70
CA TRP A 128 1.07 1.35 19.09
C TRP A 128 -0.25 2.12 19.23
N ASP A 129 -0.61 2.94 18.24
CA ASP A 129 -1.75 3.85 18.29
C ASP A 129 -3.06 3.19 17.85
N ILE A 130 -3.05 1.94 17.38
CA ILE A 130 -4.23 1.21 16.90
C ILE A 130 -5.35 1.18 17.96
N PRO A 131 -5.10 0.75 19.22
CA PRO A 131 -6.16 0.72 20.23
C PRO A 131 -6.71 2.12 20.54
N LEU A 132 -5.82 3.12 20.53
CA LEU A 132 -6.15 4.50 20.85
C LEU A 132 -6.99 5.14 19.74
N ALA A 133 -6.61 4.93 18.48
CA ALA A 133 -7.33 5.39 17.30
C ALA A 133 -8.75 4.79 17.24
N ILE A 134 -8.89 3.48 17.47
CA ILE A 134 -10.20 2.79 17.51
C ILE A 134 -11.08 3.36 18.62
N TYR A 135 -10.51 3.60 19.81
CA TYR A 135 -11.23 4.19 20.93
C TYR A 135 -11.75 5.61 20.62
N TYR A 136 -10.88 6.50 20.11
CA TYR A 136 -11.27 7.87 19.76
C TYR A 136 -12.25 7.91 18.59
N PHE A 137 -12.10 7.02 17.60
CA PHE A 137 -13.04 6.91 16.48
C PHE A 137 -14.44 6.52 16.96
N LYS A 138 -14.57 5.46 17.78
CA LYS A 138 -15.85 5.04 18.36
C LYS A 138 -16.48 6.15 19.21
N LYS A 139 -15.67 6.84 20.01
CA LYS A 139 -16.11 7.99 20.82
C LYS A 139 -16.61 9.15 19.95
N SER A 140 -15.93 9.43 18.83
CA SER A 140 -16.30 10.48 17.88
C SER A 140 -17.66 10.21 17.20
N ILE A 141 -17.95 8.96 16.82
CA ILE A 141 -19.25 8.59 16.21
C ILE A 141 -20.40 8.79 17.20
N LYS A 142 -20.25 8.31 18.44
CA LYS A 142 -21.26 8.45 19.48
C LYS A 142 -21.63 9.92 19.70
N GLN A 143 -20.63 10.77 19.77
CA GLN A 143 -20.82 12.20 20.00
C GLN A 143 -21.41 12.90 18.78
N ALA A 144 -20.97 12.57 17.56
CA ALA A 144 -21.53 13.10 16.33
C ALA A 144 -23.05 12.83 16.23
N LYS A 145 -23.49 11.63 16.58
CA LYS A 145 -24.93 11.27 16.57
C LYS A 145 -25.74 12.00 17.65
N ILE A 146 -25.16 12.22 18.83
CA ILE A 146 -25.82 13.01 19.89
C ILE A 146 -26.01 14.46 19.42
N VAL A 147 -25.02 15.03 18.74
CA VAL A 147 -25.09 16.37 18.15
C VAL A 147 -26.13 16.41 17.03
N GLU A 148 -26.11 15.43 16.12
CA GLU A 148 -27.05 15.31 14.99
C GLU A 148 -28.51 15.16 15.45
N LYS A 149 -28.79 14.22 16.38
CA LYS A 149 -30.16 13.99 16.89
C LYS A 149 -30.76 15.24 17.54
N LYS A 150 -29.91 16.08 18.15
CA LYS A 150 -30.33 17.36 18.76
C LYS A 150 -30.48 18.48 17.73
N ARG A 151 -29.68 18.48 16.66
CA ARG A 151 -29.68 19.52 15.62
C ARG A 151 -30.74 19.30 14.54
N ARG A 152 -31.09 18.04 14.22
CA ARG A 152 -32.25 17.68 13.37
C ARG A 152 -33.59 18.19 13.93
N LYS A 153 -33.70 18.35 15.25
CA LYS A 153 -34.88 18.97 15.88
C LYS A 153 -35.01 20.47 15.61
N LYS A 154 -33.95 21.13 15.12
CA LYS A 154 -33.91 22.59 14.97
C LYS A 154 -33.95 23.06 13.51
N GLU A 155 -33.39 22.33 12.54
CA GLU A 155 -33.34 22.78 11.13
C GLU A 155 -33.30 21.63 10.09
N ARG A 156 -34.06 21.79 8.98
CA ARG A 156 -34.12 20.86 7.81
C ARG A 156 -32.85 20.85 6.92
N LYS A 157 -31.91 21.80 7.07
CA LYS A 157 -30.70 21.92 6.23
C LYS A 157 -29.60 20.88 6.53
N PHE A 158 -29.83 19.92 7.42
CA PHE A 158 -28.81 18.98 7.90
C PHE A 158 -28.39 17.89 6.90
N HIS A 159 -29.08 17.70 5.77
CA HIS A 159 -28.72 16.66 4.79
C HIS A 159 -27.33 16.86 4.15
N TRP A 160 -26.82 18.11 4.10
CA TRP A 160 -25.50 18.44 3.57
C TRP A 160 -24.35 17.87 4.40
N PHE A 161 -24.50 17.74 5.72
CA PHE A 161 -23.42 17.26 6.60
C PHE A 161 -23.16 15.74 6.46
N CYS A 162 -24.17 14.98 6.03
CA CYS A 162 -24.01 13.56 5.71
C CYS A 162 -23.63 13.31 4.24
N ALA A 163 -24.04 14.19 3.31
CA ALA A 163 -23.74 14.05 1.88
C ALA A 163 -22.34 14.55 1.48
N MET A 164 -21.78 15.51 2.23
CA MET A 164 -20.47 16.08 1.92
C MET A 164 -19.32 15.06 2.05
N PRO A 165 -19.21 14.23 3.12
CA PRO A 165 -18.14 13.24 3.22
C PRO A 165 -18.17 12.21 2.10
N THR A 166 -19.38 11.78 1.70
CA THR A 166 -19.56 10.82 0.60
C THR A 166 -19.14 11.39 -0.74
N LEU A 167 -19.46 12.66 -1.02
CA LEU A 167 -19.03 13.33 -2.26
C LEU A 167 -17.50 13.49 -2.30
N LEU A 168 -16.88 13.88 -1.17
CA LEU A 168 -15.43 13.97 -1.06
C LEU A 168 -14.75 12.61 -1.24
N GLY A 169 -15.36 11.53 -0.72
CA GLY A 169 -14.88 10.17 -0.92
C GLY A 169 -14.87 9.77 -2.39
N ILE A 170 -15.97 10.04 -3.09
CA ILE A 170 -16.07 9.78 -4.54
C ILE A 170 -15.00 10.58 -5.29
N SER A 171 -14.84 11.87 -5.01
CA SER A 171 -13.83 12.69 -5.70
C SER A 171 -12.39 12.21 -5.42
N ALA A 172 -12.09 11.76 -4.20
CA ALA A 172 -10.78 11.23 -3.85
C ALA A 172 -10.49 9.92 -4.61
N ILE A 173 -11.48 9.03 -4.71
CA ILE A 173 -11.35 7.79 -5.49
C ILE A 173 -11.17 8.12 -6.97
N SER A 174 -11.93 9.06 -7.54
CA SER A 174 -11.78 9.48 -8.93
C SER A 174 -10.39 10.07 -9.20
N ALA A 175 -9.88 10.92 -8.32
CA ALA A 175 -8.54 11.48 -8.43
C ALA A 175 -7.47 10.38 -8.40
N LEU A 176 -7.62 9.41 -7.52
CA LEU A 176 -6.72 8.26 -7.42
C LEU A 176 -6.74 7.40 -8.69
N VAL A 177 -7.91 7.14 -9.30
CA VAL A 177 -8.00 6.43 -10.57
C VAL A 177 -7.26 7.17 -11.68
N ILE A 178 -7.39 8.50 -11.76
CA ILE A 178 -6.70 9.33 -12.76
C ILE A 178 -5.18 9.28 -12.57
N LEU A 179 -4.70 9.38 -11.32
CA LEU A 179 -3.26 9.30 -11.00
C LEU A 179 -2.68 7.92 -11.35
N VAL A 180 -3.40 6.84 -11.06
CA VAL A 180 -2.95 5.48 -11.35
C VAL A 180 -2.96 5.17 -12.84
N TRP A 181 -4.01 5.59 -13.55
CA TRP A 181 -4.10 5.40 -15.01
C TRP A 181 -3.06 6.25 -15.76
N ASN A 182 -2.79 7.46 -15.26
CA ASN A 182 -1.88 8.45 -15.86
C ASN A 182 -2.10 8.60 -17.39
N PRO A 183 -3.29 9.04 -17.84
CA PRO A 183 -3.63 9.09 -19.26
C PRO A 183 -2.75 10.06 -20.07
N LEU A 184 -2.15 11.03 -19.40
CA LEU A 184 -1.26 12.03 -20.01
C LEU A 184 0.19 11.56 -20.11
N ASN A 185 0.52 10.37 -19.60
CA ASN A 185 1.88 9.82 -19.55
C ASN A 185 2.91 10.77 -18.91
N ASP A 186 2.48 11.51 -17.88
CA ASP A 186 3.31 12.50 -17.19
C ASP A 186 4.32 11.80 -16.25
N ASP A 187 5.59 12.19 -16.31
CA ASP A 187 6.66 11.60 -15.48
C ASP A 187 6.58 12.02 -14.01
N GLY A 188 6.03 13.19 -13.70
CA GLY A 188 5.72 13.63 -12.34
C GLY A 188 4.66 12.74 -11.69
N VAL A 189 3.63 12.36 -12.44
CA VAL A 189 2.62 11.39 -11.97
C VAL A 189 3.23 10.01 -11.74
N ARG A 190 4.14 9.58 -12.61
CA ARG A 190 4.90 8.32 -12.40
C ARG A 190 5.72 8.39 -11.11
N SER A 191 6.43 9.49 -10.88
CA SER A 191 7.20 9.70 -9.65
C SER A 191 6.31 9.62 -8.41
N ILE A 192 5.16 10.31 -8.41
CA ILE A 192 4.19 10.23 -7.29
C ILE A 192 3.70 8.78 -7.09
N ASN A 193 3.43 8.02 -8.14
CA ASN A 193 3.02 6.61 -8.05
C ASN A 193 4.11 5.68 -7.50
N HIS A 194 5.38 6.09 -7.49
CA HIS A 194 6.47 5.32 -6.89
C HIS A 194 6.79 5.74 -5.45
N LEU A 195 6.46 6.98 -5.08
CA LEU A 195 6.79 7.56 -3.78
C LEU A 195 5.62 7.53 -2.78
N GLU A 196 4.40 7.82 -3.25
CA GLU A 196 3.23 7.95 -2.40
C GLU A 196 2.60 6.58 -2.12
N PHE A 197 2.39 6.31 -0.84
CA PHE A 197 1.91 5.04 -0.30
C PHE A 197 0.63 4.54 -0.98
N VAL A 198 -0.39 5.38 -1.09
CA VAL A 198 -1.71 4.96 -1.59
C VAL A 198 -1.68 4.70 -3.11
N THR A 199 -1.09 5.60 -3.88
CA THR A 199 -0.99 5.47 -5.34
C THR A 199 -0.08 4.32 -5.74
N TYR A 200 1.01 4.09 -5.02
CA TYR A 200 1.89 2.94 -5.23
C TYR A 200 1.12 1.63 -5.11
N HIS A 201 0.52 1.37 -3.94
CA HIS A 201 -0.19 0.11 -3.70
C HIS A 201 -1.38 -0.07 -4.63
N THR A 202 -2.08 1.02 -4.97
CA THR A 202 -3.17 0.93 -5.95
C THR A 202 -2.64 0.61 -7.35
N SER A 203 -1.57 1.28 -7.80
CA SER A 203 -0.96 1.02 -9.11
C SER A 203 -0.46 -0.41 -9.21
N ASP A 204 0.15 -0.91 -8.15
CA ASP A 204 0.64 -2.28 -8.10
C ASP A 204 -0.48 -3.32 -8.16
N ILE A 205 -1.57 -3.14 -7.39
CA ILE A 205 -2.76 -4.01 -7.47
C ILE A 205 -3.37 -3.99 -8.87
N VAL A 206 -3.49 -2.81 -9.50
CA VAL A 206 -4.04 -2.67 -10.85
C VAL A 206 -3.16 -3.38 -11.88
N LYS A 207 -1.83 -3.20 -11.81
CA LYS A 207 -0.87 -3.88 -12.70
C LYS A 207 -0.88 -5.39 -12.49
N PHE A 208 -0.94 -5.83 -11.24
CA PHE A 208 -1.03 -7.25 -10.89
C PHE A 208 -2.27 -7.89 -11.50
N THR A 209 -3.44 -7.28 -11.28
CA THR A 209 -4.72 -7.79 -11.79
C THR A 209 -4.81 -7.73 -13.31
N ALA A 210 -4.34 -6.65 -13.95
CA ALA A 210 -4.28 -6.54 -15.40
C ALA A 210 -3.34 -7.60 -16.01
N GLY A 211 -2.15 -7.77 -15.44
CA GLY A 211 -1.19 -8.78 -15.89
C GLY A 211 -1.70 -10.21 -15.70
N GLU A 212 -2.44 -10.49 -14.62
CA GLU A 212 -3.03 -11.81 -14.40
C GLU A 212 -4.16 -12.13 -15.38
N LEU A 213 -4.98 -11.13 -15.74
CA LEU A 213 -6.00 -11.25 -16.80
C LEU A 213 -5.35 -11.52 -18.15
N GLU A 214 -4.26 -10.81 -18.47
CA GLU A 214 -3.51 -11.02 -19.70
C GLU A 214 -2.92 -12.44 -19.74
N ARG A 215 -2.20 -12.88 -18.70
CA ARG A 215 -1.65 -14.24 -18.61
C ARG A 215 -2.72 -15.33 -18.70
N SER A 216 -3.90 -15.10 -18.12
CA SER A 216 -5.02 -16.03 -18.18
C SER A 216 -5.63 -16.14 -19.58
N SER A 217 -5.53 -15.08 -20.38
CA SER A 217 -6.02 -15.04 -21.76
C SER A 217 -4.99 -15.54 -22.79
N VAL A 218 -3.71 -15.53 -22.45
CA VAL A 218 -2.65 -16.09 -23.31
C VAL A 218 -2.73 -17.61 -23.34
N ASN A 219 -2.92 -18.17 -24.54
CA ASN A 219 -2.90 -19.61 -24.76
C ASN A 219 -1.48 -20.14 -24.52
N LYS A 220 -1.30 -21.01 -23.51
CA LYS A 220 -0.01 -21.64 -23.19
C LYS A 220 0.66 -22.34 -24.38
N ASN A 221 -0.13 -22.78 -25.37
CA ASN A 221 0.37 -23.40 -26.60
C ASN A 221 1.07 -22.40 -27.51
N HIS A 222 0.63 -21.13 -27.55
CA HIS A 222 1.29 -20.07 -28.31
C HIS A 222 2.65 -19.71 -27.72
N ILE A 223 2.77 -19.63 -26.39
CA ILE A 223 4.05 -19.37 -25.73
C ILE A 223 5.05 -20.51 -26.01
N GLN A 224 4.61 -21.77 -25.97
CA GLN A 224 5.49 -22.90 -26.27
C GLN A 224 5.96 -22.91 -27.73
N GLN A 225 5.11 -22.49 -28.66
CA GLN A 225 5.48 -22.35 -30.07
C GLN A 225 6.47 -21.21 -30.29
N GLU A 226 6.23 -20.05 -29.67
CA GLU A 226 7.13 -18.89 -29.77
C GLU A 226 8.49 -19.17 -29.12
N ILE A 227 8.53 -19.83 -27.95
CA ILE A 227 9.78 -20.30 -27.35
C ILE A 227 10.48 -21.32 -28.26
N ALA A 228 9.75 -22.25 -28.87
CA ALA A 228 10.34 -23.24 -29.79
C ALA A 228 10.88 -22.64 -31.10
N GLU A 229 10.38 -21.47 -31.51
CA GLU A 229 10.89 -20.69 -32.63
C GLU A 229 12.07 -19.80 -32.24
N LEU A 230 12.05 -19.23 -31.03
CA LEU A 230 13.10 -18.35 -30.50
C LEU A 230 14.34 -19.12 -30.01
N VAL A 231 14.19 -20.38 -29.57
CA VAL A 231 15.33 -21.23 -29.24
C VAL A 231 16.08 -21.52 -30.55
N PRO A 232 17.31 -21.01 -30.73
CA PRO A 232 18.07 -21.28 -31.94
C PRO A 232 18.27 -22.78 -32.04
N LYS A 233 17.59 -23.42 -33.00
CA LYS A 233 17.83 -24.82 -33.32
C LYS A 233 19.29 -24.91 -33.74
N ALA A 234 20.09 -25.69 -33.01
CA ALA A 234 21.50 -25.86 -33.31
C ALA A 234 21.67 -26.36 -34.76
N THR A 235 21.99 -25.44 -35.66
CA THR A 235 22.19 -25.71 -37.09
C THR A 235 23.66 -26.06 -37.29
N GLY A 236 23.99 -27.33 -37.06
CA GLY A 236 25.34 -27.84 -37.32
C GLY A 236 25.58 -29.25 -36.81
N THR A 237 26.37 -30.02 -37.55
CA THR A 237 26.80 -31.38 -37.15
C THR A 237 28.04 -31.37 -36.26
N LYS A 238 28.83 -30.29 -36.30
CA LYS A 238 30.16 -30.18 -35.66
C LYS A 238 30.16 -30.53 -34.17
N TYR A 239 29.13 -30.12 -33.42
CA TYR A 239 29.04 -30.35 -31.98
C TYR A 239 27.97 -31.37 -31.58
N ARG A 240 27.45 -32.15 -32.53
CA ARG A 240 26.39 -33.14 -32.27
C ARG A 240 26.97 -34.37 -31.58
N GLY A 241 26.52 -34.63 -30.35
CA GLY A 241 26.80 -35.88 -29.64
C GLY A 241 28.16 -36.00 -28.95
N ILE A 242 29.01 -34.97 -28.98
CA ILE A 242 30.36 -35.00 -28.37
C ILE A 242 30.34 -35.18 -26.85
N ALA A 243 29.22 -34.78 -26.21
CA ALA A 243 29.02 -34.92 -24.77
C ALA A 243 28.11 -36.10 -24.38
N LYS A 244 27.80 -37.02 -25.31
CA LYS A 244 26.95 -38.18 -25.02
C LYS A 244 27.59 -39.06 -23.93
N GLY A 245 26.83 -39.32 -22.87
CA GLY A 245 27.29 -40.14 -21.73
C GLY A 245 28.18 -39.40 -20.72
N LYS A 246 28.34 -38.08 -20.84
CA LYS A 246 29.05 -37.25 -19.85
C LYS A 246 28.05 -36.58 -18.90
N ASN A 247 28.51 -36.28 -17.69
CA ASN A 247 27.73 -35.51 -16.72
C ASN A 247 27.66 -34.03 -17.14
N LEU A 248 26.50 -33.41 -16.96
CA LEU A 248 26.28 -31.99 -17.16
C LEU A 248 26.34 -31.29 -15.80
N ILE A 249 27.26 -30.33 -15.65
CA ILE A 249 27.30 -29.44 -14.48
C ILE A 249 26.82 -28.08 -14.95
N LEU A 250 25.66 -27.66 -14.43
CA LEU A 250 25.11 -26.33 -14.66
C LEU A 250 25.44 -25.46 -13.46
N ILE A 251 26.16 -24.35 -13.70
CA ILE A 251 26.45 -23.36 -12.66
C ILE A 251 25.59 -22.13 -12.98
N GLN A 252 24.59 -21.89 -12.14
CA GLN A 252 23.76 -20.69 -12.21
C GLN A 252 24.45 -19.58 -11.43
N LEU A 253 24.71 -18.45 -12.11
CA LEU A 253 25.28 -17.26 -11.49
C LEU A 253 24.16 -16.23 -11.33
N GLU A 254 23.71 -15.99 -10.10
CA GLU A 254 22.69 -14.97 -9.83
C GLU A 254 23.30 -13.56 -9.84
N SER A 255 22.60 -12.61 -10.49
CA SER A 255 22.99 -11.19 -10.58
C SER A 255 24.40 -10.92 -11.14
N PHE A 256 24.99 -11.90 -11.83
CA PHE A 256 26.30 -11.76 -12.45
C PHE A 256 26.17 -11.00 -13.77
N GLN A 257 26.56 -9.72 -13.75
CA GLN A 257 26.68 -8.91 -14.95
C GLN A 257 28.04 -9.13 -15.60
N ASN A 258 28.15 -8.99 -16.92
CA ASN A 258 29.39 -9.25 -17.67
C ASN A 258 30.48 -8.16 -17.49
N PHE A 259 30.27 -7.13 -16.67
CA PHE A 259 31.25 -6.04 -16.47
C PHE A 259 32.61 -6.46 -15.85
N PRO A 260 32.73 -7.51 -15.01
CA PRO A 260 34.00 -7.96 -14.46
C PRO A 260 34.71 -8.94 -15.40
N ILE A 261 34.07 -9.40 -16.48
CA ILE A 261 34.71 -10.29 -17.45
C ILE A 261 35.73 -9.49 -18.26
N GLY A 262 37.00 -9.85 -18.16
CA GLY A 262 38.09 -9.23 -18.93
C GLY A 262 38.63 -7.91 -18.36
N LYS A 263 38.21 -7.51 -17.15
CA LYS A 263 38.89 -6.46 -16.38
C LYS A 263 39.84 -7.12 -15.39
N THR A 264 41.14 -6.93 -15.61
CA THR A 264 42.23 -7.28 -14.68
C THR A 264 42.71 -6.06 -13.95
#